data_AF-A0A1Q8ALD4-F1
#
_entry.id   AF-A0A1Q8ALD4-F1
#
_cell.length_a   1.000
_cell.length_b   1.000
_cell.length_c   1.000
_cell.angle_alpha   90.00
_cell.angle_beta   90.00
_cell.angle_gamma   90.00
#
_symmetry.space_group_name_H-M   'P 1'
#
loop_
_entity.id
_entity.type
_entity.pdbx_description
1 polymer ?
#
loop_
_entity_poly.entity_id
_entity_poly.type
_entity_poly.pdbx_seq_one_letter_code
_entity_poly.pdbx_strand_id
1 'polypeptide(L)'
;MGTATEALARLRAAADRIAFAWPEMEWNGPGPASPLVLARGEFRDLAVAPGGVLELRSRLNVGGNLEGVDIAGDALDVMVDSIYPLELEYDGAAVYHEKMPEVAPGPALVRVTPKLQPGDNGELLLRVKAHTYKTWPWLRIRFSTPRLRQCFELLDVTWARLALANAVAADPQQQAEVEAAADLVMKTNLDRPGDPDLAPKLEEVGAALAGLGESVRRLRVHVIGHSHIDMNWLWTWPDTLEVIKRDFATILALMDEFPEMTFTHSQAATYEVIREQAPALFSKIGEHVAGGRWELATMQWVESDLNLISGESMAHQLLQGVGFAQEHFSRGPSVFLAPDSFGHAGNLPQLARSAGARYYYHHRCNPGGHDLWPAYWWEGDDGSRVLALSTHSYNGLITAGAVAEAALRAHRHGHATALLFHGVGDHGGGPTREGLLALRRFANLPGLPDTRCSTLGAHAEEILAAGDRLPVHHGELNTIFEGCYTTHVEAKAGNRRAENRLTTAETLAALAGINEIDETDRLSQAWRRVLFNQFHDILCGSSVHEAYEENARDIAFAEDVANAVSAEALAVIEARARRSWAARIRAAPIHERVLDARAVDLRRPRIRGASAGIRHRRLHGARG
;
A
#
# COMPACT_ATOMS: atom_id res chain seq x y z
N MET A 1 -19.16 7.27 -33.39
CA MET A 1 -19.22 6.56 -32.09
C MET A 1 -20.53 5.82 -32.05
N GLY A 2 -20.57 4.58 -31.56
CA GLY A 2 -21.82 3.81 -31.46
C GLY A 2 -22.71 4.36 -30.34
N THR A 3 -24.01 4.06 -30.41
CA THR A 3 -25.05 4.44 -29.44
C THR A 3 -24.70 4.00 -28.02
N ALA A 4 -24.17 2.78 -27.84
CA ALA A 4 -23.67 2.28 -26.56
C ALA A 4 -22.54 3.14 -25.94
N THR A 5 -21.58 3.59 -26.75
CA THR A 5 -20.47 4.44 -26.26
C THR A 5 -20.97 5.78 -25.74
N GLU A 6 -21.92 6.40 -26.45
CA GLU A 6 -22.51 7.68 -26.03
C GLU A 6 -23.37 7.51 -24.77
N ALA A 7 -24.18 6.44 -24.70
CA ALA A 7 -24.96 6.10 -23.51
C ALA A 7 -24.09 5.92 -22.26
N LEU A 8 -22.97 5.20 -22.38
CA LEU A 8 -21.99 5.03 -21.29
C LEU A 8 -21.40 6.36 -20.83
N ALA A 9 -21.03 7.24 -21.77
CA ALA A 9 -20.50 8.56 -21.44
C ALA A 9 -21.52 9.41 -20.68
N ARG A 10 -22.80 9.39 -21.10
CA ARG A 10 -23.88 10.12 -20.43
C ARG A 10 -24.15 9.60 -19.02
N LEU A 11 -24.17 8.29 -18.82
CA LEU A 11 -24.36 7.68 -17.49
C LEU A 11 -23.22 8.04 -16.54
N ARG A 12 -21.95 7.94 -17.00
CA ARG A 12 -20.79 8.30 -16.17
C ARG A 12 -20.81 9.78 -15.80
N ALA A 13 -21.09 10.66 -16.76
CA ALA A 13 -21.21 12.10 -16.50
C ALA A 13 -22.32 12.43 -15.49
N ALA A 14 -23.47 11.76 -15.57
CA ALA A 14 -24.56 11.95 -14.62
C ALA A 14 -24.20 11.45 -13.21
N ALA A 15 -23.55 10.28 -13.10
CA ALA A 15 -23.09 9.75 -11.83
C ALA A 15 -22.04 10.67 -11.18
N ASP A 16 -21.11 11.21 -11.96
CA ASP A 16 -20.07 12.14 -11.47
C ASP A 16 -20.68 13.46 -10.99
N ARG A 17 -21.69 14.00 -11.71
CA ARG A 17 -22.44 15.17 -11.23
C ARG A 17 -23.04 14.92 -9.84
N ILE A 18 -23.61 13.74 -9.60
CA ILE A 18 -24.19 13.40 -8.30
C ILE A 18 -23.12 13.22 -7.22
N ALA A 19 -22.02 12.54 -7.53
CA ALA A 19 -20.91 12.35 -6.60
C ALA A 19 -20.33 13.69 -6.11
N PHE A 20 -20.39 14.73 -6.95
CA PHE A 20 -19.87 16.07 -6.67
C PHE A 20 -20.96 17.16 -6.63
N ALA A 21 -22.21 16.79 -6.33
CA ALA A 21 -23.36 17.70 -6.38
C ALA A 21 -23.34 18.80 -5.31
N TRP A 22 -22.47 18.67 -4.30
CA TRP A 22 -22.37 19.65 -3.23
C TRP A 22 -21.71 20.95 -3.73
N PRO A 23 -22.27 22.12 -3.36
CA PRO A 23 -21.65 23.39 -3.70
C PRO A 23 -20.26 23.49 -3.07
N GLU A 24 -19.38 24.29 -3.70
CA GLU A 24 -18.12 24.66 -3.07
C GLU A 24 -18.42 25.37 -1.74
N MET A 25 -17.76 24.92 -0.67
CA MET A 25 -17.99 25.41 0.68
C MET A 25 -16.87 26.37 1.06
N GLU A 26 -17.25 27.59 1.47
CA GLU A 26 -16.31 28.58 2.01
C GLU A 26 -16.14 28.37 3.51
N TRP A 27 -14.89 28.29 3.96
CA TRP A 27 -14.51 28.11 5.35
C TRP A 27 -13.73 29.32 5.87
N ASN A 28 -14.10 29.80 7.05
CA ASN A 28 -13.40 30.88 7.75
C ASN A 28 -12.39 30.30 8.75
N GLY A 29 -11.14 30.78 8.71
CA GLY A 29 -10.06 30.39 9.62
C GLY A 29 -9.48 31.59 10.42
N PRO A 30 -8.53 31.36 11.34
CA PRO A 30 -8.00 32.38 12.26
C PRO A 30 -6.96 33.34 11.64
N GLY A 31 -6.59 33.18 10.38
CA GLY A 31 -5.58 34.00 9.69
C GLY A 31 -6.18 35.09 8.78
N PRO A 32 -5.40 36.13 8.42
CA PRO A 32 -5.86 37.25 7.58
C PRO A 32 -6.03 36.92 6.07
N ALA A 33 -5.96 35.64 5.69
CA ALA A 33 -6.13 35.22 4.31
C ALA A 33 -7.62 34.94 4.00
N SER A 34 -8.00 35.15 2.74
CA SER A 34 -9.32 34.88 2.15
C SER A 34 -9.95 33.55 2.59
N PRO A 35 -11.28 33.40 2.52
CA PRO A 35 -11.96 32.14 2.84
C PRO A 35 -11.30 30.94 2.14
N LEU A 36 -11.07 29.87 2.89
CA LEU A 36 -10.58 28.60 2.35
C LEU A 36 -11.72 27.90 1.63
N VAL A 37 -11.50 27.52 0.37
CA VAL A 37 -12.52 26.83 -0.43
C VAL A 37 -12.28 25.33 -0.40
N LEU A 38 -13.31 24.59 0.02
CA LEU A 38 -13.36 23.14 -0.10
C LEU A 38 -14.04 22.79 -1.43
N ALA A 39 -13.25 22.29 -2.39
CA ALA A 39 -13.72 21.97 -3.73
C ALA A 39 -13.56 20.47 -4.00
N ARG A 40 -14.64 19.81 -4.42
CA ARG A 40 -14.67 18.34 -4.63
C ARG A 40 -14.20 17.53 -3.41
N GLY A 41 -14.37 18.14 -2.25
CA GLY A 41 -13.98 17.60 -0.97
C GLY A 41 -12.49 17.68 -0.64
N GLU A 42 -11.69 18.46 -1.34
CA GLU A 42 -10.29 18.74 -0.98
C GLU A 42 -10.09 20.22 -0.65
N PHE A 43 -9.35 20.52 0.42
CA PHE A 43 -8.96 21.90 0.72
C PHE A 43 -7.78 22.28 -0.18
N ARG A 44 -7.98 23.27 -1.07
CA ARG A 44 -6.95 23.65 -2.06
C ARG A 44 -5.68 24.25 -1.45
N ASP A 45 -5.81 24.99 -0.35
CA ASP A 45 -4.72 25.79 0.24
C ASP A 45 -4.66 25.65 1.78
N LEU A 46 -4.90 24.46 2.31
CA LEU A 46 -4.87 24.25 3.76
C LEU A 46 -3.44 24.35 4.31
N ALA A 47 -3.15 25.42 5.05
CA ALA A 47 -1.91 25.59 5.78
C ALA A 47 -2.19 25.52 7.29
N VAL A 48 -1.62 24.51 7.96
CA VAL A 48 -1.72 24.37 9.41
C VAL A 48 -0.33 24.57 10.03
N ALA A 49 -0.21 25.48 11.00
CA ALA A 49 1.04 25.70 11.71
C ALA A 49 1.34 24.49 12.63
N PRO A 50 2.59 23.99 12.69
CA PRO A 50 2.94 22.85 13.54
C PRO A 50 2.56 23.09 15.01
N GLY A 51 1.92 22.08 15.63
CA GLY A 51 1.45 22.12 17.02
C GLY A 51 0.26 23.07 17.25
N GLY A 52 -0.25 23.71 16.20
CA GLY A 52 -1.42 24.58 16.27
C GLY A 52 -2.73 23.82 16.13
N VAL A 53 -3.81 24.43 16.62
CA VAL A 53 -5.18 24.03 16.29
C VAL A 53 -5.74 25.03 15.29
N LEU A 54 -6.13 24.53 14.12
CA LEU A 54 -6.82 25.31 13.11
C LEU A 54 -8.33 25.07 13.26
N GLU A 55 -9.04 26.12 13.63
CA GLU A 55 -10.50 26.14 13.61
C GLU A 55 -10.98 26.61 12.23
N LEU A 56 -11.72 25.76 11.53
CA LEU A 56 -12.40 26.10 10.29
C LEU A 56 -13.90 26.07 10.52
N ARG A 57 -14.57 27.17 10.18
CA ARG A 57 -16.02 27.30 10.33
C ARG A 57 -16.68 27.50 8.98
N SER A 58 -17.76 26.78 8.74
CA SER A 58 -18.59 27.01 7.57
C SER A 58 -20.06 26.89 7.92
N ARG A 59 -20.86 27.85 7.44
CA ARG A 59 -22.31 27.80 7.58
C ARG A 59 -22.89 27.00 6.43
N LEU A 60 -23.61 25.94 6.75
CA LEU A 60 -24.24 25.08 5.75
C LEU A 60 -25.47 25.78 5.18
N ASN A 61 -25.38 26.26 3.95
CA ASN A 61 -26.51 26.84 3.23
C ASN A 61 -26.77 26.04 1.94
N VAL A 62 -27.85 25.26 1.93
CA VAL A 62 -28.18 24.36 0.79
C VAL A 62 -29.62 24.56 0.33
N GLY A 63 -29.85 24.54 -0.99
CA GLY A 63 -31.15 24.84 -1.59
C GLY A 63 -32.24 23.78 -1.41
N GLY A 64 -32.02 22.74 -0.59
CA GLY A 64 -32.92 21.59 -0.43
C GLY A 64 -32.97 20.63 -1.63
N ASN A 65 -32.42 21.03 -2.77
CA ASN A 65 -32.28 20.21 -3.98
C ASN A 65 -30.86 20.32 -4.52
N LEU A 66 -30.22 19.19 -4.83
CA LEU A 66 -28.89 19.13 -5.44
C LEU A 66 -28.97 18.23 -6.68
N GLU A 67 -28.61 18.76 -7.86
CA GLU A 67 -28.70 18.04 -9.13
C GLU A 67 -30.07 17.36 -9.36
N GLY A 68 -31.15 18.04 -8.99
CA GLY A 68 -32.52 17.53 -9.11
C GLY A 68 -32.95 16.61 -7.96
N VAL A 69 -32.04 16.13 -7.10
CA VAL A 69 -32.36 15.27 -5.95
C VAL A 69 -32.84 16.14 -4.78
N ASP A 70 -34.09 15.95 -4.35
CA ASP A 70 -34.60 16.55 -3.11
C ASP A 70 -33.89 15.92 -1.91
N ILE A 71 -33.12 16.71 -1.18
CA ILE A 71 -32.38 16.33 0.02
C ILE A 71 -33.02 16.88 1.30
N ALA A 72 -34.13 17.61 1.19
CA ALA A 72 -34.83 18.11 2.37
C ALA A 72 -35.31 16.92 3.22
N GLY A 73 -35.04 16.99 4.53
CA GLY A 73 -35.34 15.92 5.47
C GLY A 73 -34.25 14.84 5.62
N ASP A 74 -33.21 14.84 4.77
CA ASP A 74 -32.11 13.87 4.90
C ASP A 74 -31.14 14.26 6.01
N ALA A 75 -30.51 13.26 6.62
CA ALA A 75 -29.36 13.51 7.48
C ALA A 75 -28.11 13.76 6.64
N LEU A 76 -27.22 14.64 7.12
CA LEU A 76 -25.95 14.94 6.47
C LEU A 76 -24.94 13.83 6.77
N ASP A 77 -24.32 13.30 5.72
CA ASP A 77 -23.17 12.41 5.82
C ASP A 77 -21.90 13.21 5.51
N VAL A 78 -20.94 13.19 6.42
CA VAL A 78 -19.63 13.83 6.27
C VAL A 78 -18.58 12.74 6.31
N MET A 79 -17.95 12.48 5.16
CA MET A 79 -16.77 11.61 5.09
C MET A 79 -15.53 12.47 5.30
N VAL A 80 -14.77 12.18 6.35
CA VAL A 80 -13.57 12.93 6.71
C VAL A 80 -12.36 12.03 6.57
N ASP A 81 -11.39 12.44 5.77
CA ASP A 81 -10.16 11.70 5.47
C ASP A 81 -8.96 12.64 5.69
N SER A 82 -8.09 12.34 6.64
CA SER A 82 -7.12 13.31 7.17
C SER A 82 -5.88 12.62 7.72
N ILE A 83 -4.71 13.28 7.60
CA ILE A 83 -3.50 12.95 8.40
C ILE A 83 -3.49 13.62 9.77
N TYR A 84 -4.35 14.63 9.94
CA TYR A 84 -4.44 15.40 11.17
C TYR A 84 -5.58 14.89 12.03
N PRO A 85 -5.32 14.73 13.33
CA PRO A 85 -6.39 14.55 14.27
C PRO A 85 -7.38 15.70 14.21
N LEU A 86 -8.68 15.40 14.22
CA LEU A 86 -9.70 16.41 14.14
C LEU A 86 -10.94 16.16 15.00
N GLU A 87 -11.64 17.25 15.25
CA GLU A 87 -12.97 17.25 15.86
C GLU A 87 -13.94 17.94 14.90
N LEU A 88 -15.16 17.42 14.82
CA LEU A 88 -16.26 18.04 14.11
C LEU A 88 -17.36 18.38 15.11
N GLU A 89 -17.77 19.64 15.12
CA GLU A 89 -18.94 20.13 15.83
C GLU A 89 -20.00 20.61 14.84
N TYR A 90 -21.25 20.47 15.24
CA TYR A 90 -22.42 20.98 14.55
C TYR A 90 -23.25 21.81 15.53
N ASP A 91 -23.46 23.10 15.24
CA ASP A 91 -24.16 24.05 16.12
C ASP A 91 -23.66 24.02 17.59
N GLY A 92 -22.34 23.87 17.76
CA GLY A 92 -21.67 23.79 19.06
C GLY A 92 -21.80 22.45 19.79
N ALA A 93 -22.44 21.44 19.19
CA ALA A 93 -22.47 20.07 19.70
C ALA A 93 -21.41 19.21 18.99
N ALA A 94 -20.58 18.50 19.75
CA ALA A 94 -19.62 17.56 19.19
C ALA A 94 -20.32 16.38 18.50
N VAL A 95 -20.09 16.24 17.19
CA VAL A 95 -20.63 15.14 16.36
C VAL A 95 -19.57 14.10 16.06
N TYR A 96 -18.31 14.48 16.06
CA TYR A 96 -17.17 13.59 15.92
C TYR A 96 -16.00 14.09 16.73
N HIS A 97 -15.39 13.19 17.49
CA HIS A 97 -14.14 13.44 18.21
C HIS A 97 -13.27 12.21 18.07
N GLU A 98 -11.98 12.43 17.90
CA GLU A 98 -11.03 11.34 17.88
C GLU A 98 -10.72 10.85 19.27
N LYS A 99 -10.85 9.53 19.47
CA LYS A 99 -10.55 8.88 20.74
C LYS A 99 -9.04 8.84 21.02
N MET A 100 -8.22 8.91 19.97
CA MET A 100 -6.75 8.98 20.05
C MET A 100 -6.31 10.29 19.41
N PRO A 101 -6.21 11.40 20.17
CA PRO A 101 -6.03 12.75 19.64
C PRO A 101 -4.65 12.98 19.00
N GLU A 102 -3.76 12.00 19.03
CA GLU A 102 -2.43 12.05 18.44
C GLU A 102 -2.40 11.49 17.01
N VAL A 103 -3.37 10.67 16.58
CA VAL A 103 -3.33 9.97 15.27
C VAL A 103 -4.67 10.04 14.54
N ALA A 104 -4.63 10.52 13.30
CA ALA A 104 -5.82 10.60 12.46
C ALA A 104 -6.31 9.18 12.05
N PRO A 105 -7.60 8.84 12.20
CA PRO A 105 -8.10 7.46 12.11
C PRO A 105 -8.30 6.94 10.67
N GLY A 106 -7.77 7.61 9.65
CA GLY A 106 -8.16 7.37 8.26
C GLY A 106 -9.58 7.90 7.98
N PRO A 107 -10.25 7.47 6.89
CA PRO A 107 -11.54 8.02 6.51
C PRO A 107 -12.66 7.57 7.46
N ALA A 108 -13.30 8.55 8.10
CA ALA A 108 -14.43 8.37 8.99
C ALA A 108 -15.73 8.88 8.33
N LEU A 109 -16.77 8.02 8.29
CA LEU A 109 -18.11 8.44 7.93
C LEU A 109 -18.86 8.94 9.17
N VAL A 110 -19.12 10.23 9.23
CA VAL A 110 -19.84 10.91 10.32
C VAL A 110 -21.25 11.25 9.87
N ARG A 111 -22.25 10.68 10.55
CA ARG A 111 -23.66 11.03 10.37
C ARG A 111 -24.00 12.22 11.26
N VAL A 112 -24.16 13.39 10.66
CA VAL A 112 -24.60 14.62 11.35
C VAL A 112 -26.12 14.70 11.31
N THR A 113 -26.74 14.78 12.49
CA THR A 113 -28.19 14.88 12.65
C THR A 113 -28.47 16.21 13.34
N PRO A 114 -28.99 17.20 12.59
CA PRO A 114 -30.40 17.20 12.19
C PRO A 114 -30.64 17.01 10.69
N LYS A 115 -31.92 16.90 10.35
CA LYS A 115 -32.42 16.74 8.98
C LYS A 115 -32.29 18.05 8.21
N LEU A 116 -31.64 18.01 7.05
CA LEU A 116 -31.41 19.16 6.18
C LEU A 116 -32.73 19.86 5.80
N GLN A 117 -32.72 21.17 5.73
CA GLN A 117 -33.81 22.03 5.27
C GLN A 117 -33.30 22.96 4.16
N PRO A 118 -34.17 23.46 3.27
CA PRO A 118 -33.79 24.53 2.35
C PRO A 118 -33.33 25.78 3.12
N GLY A 119 -32.16 26.31 2.76
CA GLY A 119 -31.56 27.49 3.36
C GLY A 119 -30.51 27.14 4.41
N ASP A 120 -30.57 27.82 5.55
CA ASP A 120 -29.59 27.71 6.62
C ASP A 120 -29.77 26.41 7.42
N ASN A 121 -28.69 25.65 7.53
CA ASN A 121 -28.60 24.36 8.22
C ASN A 121 -27.57 24.40 9.35
N GLY A 122 -27.28 25.57 9.91
CA GLY A 122 -26.38 25.70 11.04
C GLY A 122 -24.90 25.80 10.64
N GLU A 123 -24.04 25.77 11.64
CA GLU A 123 -22.58 25.92 11.49
C GLU A 123 -21.87 24.58 11.73
N LEU A 124 -20.99 24.21 10.79
CA LEU A 124 -19.96 23.21 11.03
C LEU A 124 -18.70 23.90 11.52
N LEU A 125 -18.13 23.37 12.60
CA LEU A 125 -16.81 23.73 13.09
C LEU A 125 -15.92 22.50 13.03
N LEU A 126 -14.84 22.60 12.27
CA LEU A 126 -13.78 21.63 12.23
C LEU A 126 -12.58 22.15 13.04
N ARG A 127 -12.09 21.38 14.01
CA ARG A 127 -10.82 21.66 14.68
C ARG A 127 -9.77 20.68 14.21
N VAL A 128 -8.86 21.15 13.36
CA VAL A 128 -7.74 20.36 12.84
C VAL A 128 -6.54 20.57 13.77
N LYS A 129 -6.05 19.50 14.37
CA LYS A 129 -4.89 19.53 15.27
C LYS A 129 -3.66 19.16 14.46
N ALA A 130 -2.80 20.15 14.18
CA ALA A 130 -1.54 19.86 13.51
C ALA A 130 -0.57 19.15 14.47
N HIS A 131 0.11 18.17 13.91
CA HIS A 131 1.32 17.61 14.49
C HIS A 131 2.36 18.71 14.74
N THR A 132 3.23 18.51 15.73
CA THR A 132 4.30 19.46 16.09
C THR A 132 5.41 19.56 15.05
N TYR A 133 5.45 18.63 14.09
CA TYR A 133 6.39 18.60 12.96
C TYR A 133 5.72 18.98 11.64
N LYS A 134 6.53 19.27 10.62
CA LYS A 134 6.04 19.70 9.31
C LYS A 134 5.58 18.50 8.49
N THR A 135 4.27 18.29 8.41
CA THR A 135 3.66 17.28 7.53
C THR A 135 3.23 17.88 6.20
N TRP A 136 3.05 17.05 5.17
CA TRP A 136 2.33 17.47 3.97
C TRP A 136 0.83 17.45 4.31
N PRO A 137 0.13 18.60 4.29
CA PRO A 137 -1.27 18.64 4.69
C PRO A 137 -2.12 17.95 3.63
N TRP A 138 -2.82 16.89 4.03
CA TRP A 138 -4.00 16.43 3.32
C TRP A 138 -5.18 16.32 4.29
N LEU A 139 -6.30 16.88 3.85
CA LEU A 139 -7.57 16.79 4.52
C LEU A 139 -8.62 16.82 3.41
N ARG A 140 -9.40 15.76 3.35
CA ARG A 140 -10.55 15.66 2.47
C ARG A 140 -11.82 15.56 3.30
N ILE A 141 -12.81 16.37 2.95
CA ILE A 141 -14.14 16.31 3.52
C ILE A 141 -15.13 16.19 2.37
N ARG A 142 -15.82 15.05 2.29
CA ARG A 142 -16.87 14.84 1.29
C ARG A 142 -18.22 14.82 1.97
N PHE A 143 -19.16 15.59 1.42
CA PHE A 143 -20.53 15.61 1.88
C PHE A 143 -21.38 14.68 1.04
N SER A 144 -22.40 14.09 1.65
CA SER A 144 -23.43 13.33 0.96
C SER A 144 -24.72 13.26 1.76
N THR A 145 -25.74 12.65 1.17
CA THR A 145 -26.97 12.25 1.86
C THR A 145 -27.36 10.83 1.43
N PRO A 146 -28.25 10.14 2.16
CA PRO A 146 -28.79 8.86 1.73
C PRO A 146 -29.38 8.88 0.32
N ARG A 147 -30.18 9.90 -0.03
CA ARG A 147 -30.81 9.97 -1.37
C ARG A 147 -29.80 10.26 -2.47
N LEU A 148 -28.80 11.12 -2.23
CA LEU A 148 -27.72 11.35 -3.20
C LEU A 148 -26.92 10.07 -3.46
N ARG A 149 -26.55 9.33 -2.40
CA ARG A 149 -25.86 8.04 -2.54
C ARG A 149 -26.71 7.02 -3.30
N GLN A 150 -28.01 6.94 -3.01
CA GLN A 150 -28.92 6.06 -3.73
C GLN A 150 -29.00 6.43 -5.23
N CYS A 151 -29.12 7.72 -5.55
CA CYS A 151 -29.13 8.20 -6.92
C CYS A 151 -27.82 7.88 -7.65
N PHE A 152 -26.67 8.10 -6.99
CA PHE A 152 -25.36 7.72 -7.51
C PHE A 152 -25.29 6.21 -7.79
N GLU A 153 -25.68 5.38 -6.83
CA GLU A 153 -25.63 3.92 -6.95
C GLU A 153 -26.49 3.42 -8.12
N LEU A 154 -27.67 4.02 -8.35
CA LEU A 154 -28.53 3.70 -9.49
C LEU A 154 -27.84 3.97 -10.84
N LEU A 155 -27.21 5.14 -10.98
CA LEU A 155 -26.50 5.52 -12.19
C LEU A 155 -25.24 4.65 -12.41
N ASP A 156 -24.48 4.42 -11.35
CA ASP A 156 -23.24 3.64 -11.36
C ASP A 156 -23.50 2.16 -11.67
N VAL A 157 -24.54 1.55 -11.09
CA VAL A 157 -24.97 0.18 -11.41
C VAL A 157 -25.44 0.06 -12.85
N THR A 158 -26.17 1.05 -13.37
CA THR A 158 -26.66 1.00 -14.75
C THR A 158 -25.50 1.14 -15.74
N TRP A 159 -24.55 2.03 -15.47
CA TRP A 159 -23.32 2.14 -16.22
C TRP A 159 -22.55 0.81 -16.24
N ALA A 160 -22.36 0.21 -15.06
CA ALA A 160 -21.65 -1.05 -14.91
C ALA A 160 -22.29 -2.19 -15.72
N ARG A 161 -23.62 -2.34 -15.62
CA ARG A 161 -24.40 -3.33 -16.39
C ARG A 161 -24.22 -3.17 -17.89
N LEU A 162 -24.41 -1.95 -18.40
CA LEU A 162 -24.29 -1.68 -19.83
C LEU A 162 -22.86 -1.91 -20.33
N ALA A 163 -21.85 -1.48 -19.56
CA ALA A 163 -20.45 -1.61 -19.94
C ALA A 163 -20.03 -3.09 -20.01
N LEU A 164 -20.42 -3.89 -19.01
CA LEU A 164 -20.15 -5.32 -18.97
C LEU A 164 -20.89 -6.07 -20.07
N ALA A 165 -22.18 -5.81 -20.25
CA ALA A 165 -22.97 -6.44 -21.30
C ALA A 165 -22.38 -6.14 -22.69
N ASN A 166 -22.03 -4.88 -22.97
CA ASN A 166 -21.39 -4.49 -24.23
C ASN A 166 -20.05 -5.21 -24.45
N ALA A 167 -19.31 -5.53 -23.40
CA ALA A 167 -18.02 -6.22 -23.52
C ALA A 167 -18.14 -7.75 -23.71
N VAL A 168 -19.21 -8.37 -23.20
CA VAL A 168 -19.41 -9.83 -23.28
C VAL A 168 -20.35 -10.25 -24.41
N ALA A 169 -21.02 -9.31 -25.08
CA ALA A 169 -21.85 -9.59 -26.24
C ALA A 169 -21.01 -10.24 -27.35
N ALA A 170 -21.35 -11.47 -27.71
CA ALA A 170 -20.58 -12.31 -28.63
C ALA A 170 -21.28 -12.56 -29.97
N ASP A 171 -22.60 -12.34 -30.04
CA ASP A 171 -23.41 -12.58 -31.23
C ASP A 171 -24.30 -11.37 -31.58
N PRO A 172 -24.88 -11.33 -32.81
CA PRO A 172 -25.71 -10.21 -33.25
C PRO A 172 -26.98 -9.98 -32.41
N GLN A 173 -27.53 -11.03 -31.78
CA GLN A 173 -28.72 -10.89 -30.93
C GLN A 173 -28.34 -10.18 -29.63
N GLN A 174 -27.25 -10.61 -28.99
CA GLN A 174 -26.71 -9.97 -27.79
C GLN A 174 -26.29 -8.52 -28.07
N GLN A 175 -25.70 -8.24 -29.23
CA GLN A 175 -25.40 -6.86 -29.62
C GLN A 175 -26.68 -6.03 -29.77
N ALA A 176 -27.75 -6.59 -30.34
CA ALA A 176 -29.03 -5.89 -30.45
C ALA A 176 -29.67 -5.60 -29.08
N GLU A 177 -29.53 -6.51 -28.09
CA GLU A 177 -29.96 -6.27 -26.70
C GLU A 177 -29.19 -5.09 -26.07
N VAL A 178 -27.87 -5.02 -26.28
CA VAL A 178 -27.03 -3.90 -25.83
C VAL A 178 -27.43 -2.58 -26.47
N GLU A 179 -27.66 -2.56 -27.78
CA GLU A 179 -28.10 -1.33 -28.48
C GLU A 179 -29.50 -0.89 -28.04
N ALA A 180 -30.43 -1.83 -27.82
CA ALA A 180 -31.74 -1.52 -27.29
C ALA A 180 -31.67 -0.91 -25.88
N ALA A 181 -30.80 -1.45 -25.02
CA ALA A 181 -30.53 -0.89 -23.69
C ALA A 181 -29.90 0.51 -23.78
N ALA A 182 -28.94 0.71 -24.70
CA ALA A 182 -28.34 2.01 -24.94
C ALA A 182 -29.36 3.04 -25.43
N ASP A 183 -30.28 2.67 -26.32
CA ASP A 183 -31.37 3.53 -26.78
C ASP A 183 -32.32 3.95 -25.65
N LEU A 184 -32.60 3.06 -24.69
CA LEU A 184 -33.37 3.40 -23.48
C LEU A 184 -32.65 4.42 -22.61
N VAL A 185 -31.32 4.27 -22.43
CA VAL A 185 -30.49 5.28 -21.77
C VAL A 185 -30.56 6.61 -22.51
N MET A 186 -30.51 6.58 -23.84
CA MET A 186 -30.55 7.81 -24.64
C MET A 186 -31.88 8.57 -24.49
N LYS A 187 -32.99 7.83 -24.33
CA LYS A 187 -34.35 8.38 -24.07
C LYS A 187 -34.57 8.78 -22.61
N THR A 188 -33.69 8.37 -21.70
CA THR A 188 -33.78 8.71 -20.27
C THR A 188 -33.22 10.11 -20.03
N ASN A 189 -33.93 10.91 -19.23
CA ASN A 189 -33.52 12.26 -18.87
C ASN A 189 -32.49 12.23 -17.74
N LEU A 190 -31.22 12.01 -18.08
CA LEU A 190 -30.10 11.97 -17.13
C LEU A 190 -29.68 13.37 -16.61
N ASP A 191 -30.24 14.44 -17.16
CA ASP A 191 -29.97 15.82 -16.70
C ASP A 191 -30.81 16.23 -15.50
N ARG A 192 -31.74 15.36 -15.07
CA ARG A 192 -32.46 15.47 -13.79
C ARG A 192 -32.35 14.18 -12.98
N PRO A 193 -31.18 13.90 -12.37
CA PRO A 193 -30.97 12.69 -11.57
C PRO A 193 -31.99 12.43 -10.44
N GLY A 194 -32.64 13.47 -9.91
CA GLY A 194 -33.71 13.30 -8.91
C GLY A 194 -35.12 13.13 -9.47
N ASP A 195 -35.28 12.94 -10.79
CA ASP A 195 -36.56 12.59 -11.40
C ASP A 195 -37.05 11.23 -10.83
N PRO A 196 -38.27 11.16 -10.24
CA PRO A 196 -38.81 9.89 -9.74
C PRO A 196 -38.97 8.82 -10.82
N ASP A 197 -39.06 9.21 -12.10
CA ASP A 197 -39.09 8.27 -13.22
C ASP A 197 -37.70 7.71 -13.58
N LEU A 198 -36.61 8.21 -12.98
CA LEU A 198 -35.26 7.75 -13.32
C LEU A 198 -35.09 6.27 -12.94
N ALA A 199 -35.38 5.90 -11.70
CA ALA A 199 -35.22 4.54 -11.22
C ALA A 199 -35.95 3.50 -12.09
N PRO A 200 -37.27 3.62 -12.38
CA PRO A 200 -37.96 2.67 -13.24
C PRO A 200 -37.40 2.62 -14.66
N LYS A 201 -36.99 3.75 -15.24
CA LYS A 201 -36.36 3.76 -16.58
C LYS A 201 -35.01 3.04 -16.58
N LEU A 202 -34.19 3.19 -15.55
CA LEU A 202 -32.93 2.47 -15.43
C LEU A 202 -33.14 0.97 -15.11
N GLU A 203 -34.24 0.60 -14.46
CA GLU A 203 -34.66 -0.80 -14.33
C GLU A 203 -35.01 -1.41 -15.69
N GLU A 204 -35.68 -0.68 -16.59
CA GLU A 204 -35.94 -1.13 -17.96
C GLU A 204 -34.64 -1.39 -18.74
N VAL A 205 -33.61 -0.55 -18.56
CA VAL A 205 -32.27 -0.78 -19.11
C VAL A 205 -31.69 -2.10 -18.58
N GLY A 206 -31.81 -2.35 -17.28
CA GLY A 206 -31.38 -3.62 -16.67
C GLY A 206 -32.14 -4.83 -17.21
N ALA A 207 -33.45 -4.70 -17.43
CA ALA A 207 -34.29 -5.76 -17.98
C ALA A 207 -33.96 -6.07 -19.45
N ALA A 208 -33.64 -5.04 -20.25
CA ALA A 208 -33.20 -5.21 -21.64
C ALA A 208 -31.88 -5.99 -21.75
N LEU A 209 -31.05 -5.97 -20.70
CA LEU A 209 -29.76 -6.67 -20.63
C LEU A 209 -29.85 -8.05 -19.97
N ALA A 210 -31.05 -8.52 -19.60
CA ALA A 210 -31.22 -9.76 -18.84
C ALA A 210 -30.66 -11.00 -19.56
N GLY A 211 -30.71 -11.03 -20.90
CA GLY A 211 -30.18 -12.13 -21.73
C GLY A 211 -28.65 -12.31 -21.61
N LEU A 212 -27.92 -11.25 -21.27
CA LEU A 212 -26.46 -11.30 -21.04
C LEU A 212 -26.08 -11.60 -19.59
N GLY A 213 -27.06 -11.73 -18.68
CA GLY A 213 -26.81 -11.87 -17.24
C GLY A 213 -25.89 -13.04 -16.89
N GLU A 214 -26.06 -14.20 -17.53
CA GLU A 214 -25.19 -15.36 -17.31
C GLU A 214 -23.77 -15.13 -17.85
N SER A 215 -23.65 -14.51 -19.03
CA SER A 215 -22.34 -14.15 -19.62
C SER A 215 -21.55 -13.19 -18.71
N VAL A 216 -22.24 -12.20 -18.13
CA VAL A 216 -21.61 -11.28 -17.17
C VAL A 216 -21.26 -12.01 -15.86
N ARG A 217 -22.12 -12.91 -15.38
CA ARG A 217 -21.89 -13.69 -14.15
C ARG A 217 -20.70 -14.65 -14.25
N ARG A 218 -20.31 -15.05 -15.47
CA ARG A 218 -19.08 -15.82 -15.71
C ARG A 218 -17.81 -15.02 -15.47
N LEU A 219 -17.88 -13.69 -15.49
CA LEU A 219 -16.80 -12.85 -15.00
C LEU A 219 -16.82 -12.86 -13.47
N ARG A 220 -15.64 -12.94 -12.85
CA ARG A 220 -15.45 -12.93 -11.41
C ARG A 220 -14.54 -11.79 -10.99
N VAL A 221 -14.87 -11.14 -9.86
CA VAL A 221 -14.03 -10.11 -9.24
C VAL A 221 -13.69 -10.53 -7.82
N HIS A 222 -12.39 -10.74 -7.58
CA HIS A 222 -11.82 -11.01 -6.26
C HIS A 222 -11.52 -9.67 -5.57
N VAL A 223 -12.27 -9.38 -4.51
CA VAL A 223 -12.11 -8.17 -3.71
C VAL A 223 -11.13 -8.44 -2.57
N ILE A 224 -9.99 -7.79 -2.60
CA ILE A 224 -8.91 -7.95 -1.61
C ILE A 224 -9.01 -6.85 -0.58
N GLY A 225 -9.33 -7.22 0.66
CA GLY A 225 -9.21 -6.30 1.78
C GLY A 225 -7.74 -6.09 2.14
N HIS A 226 -7.26 -4.85 2.14
CA HIS A 226 -5.87 -4.52 2.46
C HIS A 226 -5.79 -3.18 3.20
N SER A 227 -4.79 -3.02 4.06
CA SER A 227 -4.42 -1.73 4.63
C SER A 227 -2.92 -1.54 4.43
N HIS A 228 -2.55 -0.71 3.45
CA HIS A 228 -1.18 -0.29 3.26
C HIS A 228 -0.81 0.70 4.36
N ILE A 229 0.27 0.45 5.08
CA ILE A 229 0.71 1.25 6.22
C ILE A 229 2.17 1.59 6.04
N ASP A 230 2.45 2.85 5.70
CA ASP A 230 3.83 3.31 5.60
C ASP A 230 4.48 3.38 6.97
N MET A 231 5.70 2.86 7.08
CA MET A 231 6.40 2.77 8.36
C MET A 231 6.68 4.17 8.89
N ASN A 232 7.38 4.98 8.09
CA ASN A 232 7.49 6.42 8.26
C ASN A 232 7.40 7.04 6.86
N TRP A 233 6.50 7.98 6.64
CA TRP A 233 6.44 8.78 5.40
C TRP A 233 6.22 10.25 5.74
N LEU A 234 4.95 10.66 5.86
CA LEU A 234 4.56 12.01 6.28
C LEU A 234 4.33 12.12 7.80
N TRP A 235 4.54 11.02 8.51
CA TRP A 235 4.36 10.82 9.94
C TRP A 235 5.55 10.08 10.55
N THR A 236 5.59 10.04 11.87
CA THR A 236 6.66 9.41 12.65
C THR A 236 6.30 7.99 13.05
N TRP A 237 7.29 7.18 13.41
CA TRP A 237 7.05 5.80 13.85
C TRP A 237 6.06 5.69 15.04
N PRO A 238 6.10 6.55 16.08
CA PRO A 238 5.10 6.52 17.16
C PRO A 238 3.66 6.66 16.68
N ASP A 239 3.41 7.50 15.67
CA ASP A 239 2.09 7.65 15.07
C ASP A 239 1.68 6.35 14.34
N THR A 240 2.59 5.76 13.56
CA THR A 240 2.36 4.47 12.90
C THR A 240 2.04 3.34 13.89
N LEU A 241 2.64 3.32 15.08
CA LEU A 241 2.34 2.32 16.11
C LEU A 241 0.85 2.32 16.49
N GLU A 242 0.25 3.50 16.61
CA GLU A 242 -1.19 3.63 16.89
C GLU A 242 -2.05 3.27 15.69
N VAL A 243 -1.63 3.63 14.47
CA VAL A 243 -2.28 3.22 13.22
C VAL A 243 -2.38 1.70 13.13
N ILE A 244 -1.27 0.98 13.36
CA ILE A 244 -1.24 -0.49 13.29
C ILE A 244 -2.25 -1.10 14.27
N LYS A 245 -2.26 -0.63 15.53
CA LYS A 245 -3.19 -1.12 16.57
C LYS A 245 -4.65 -0.83 16.21
N ARG A 246 -4.95 0.39 15.77
CA ARG A 246 -6.29 0.81 15.35
C ARG A 246 -6.81 -0.04 14.20
N ASP A 247 -6.01 -0.19 13.16
CA ASP A 247 -6.40 -0.89 11.95
C ASP A 247 -6.65 -2.35 12.22
N PHE A 248 -5.73 -3.04 12.90
CA PHE A 248 -5.91 -4.47 13.18
C PHE A 248 -7.12 -4.72 14.07
N ALA A 249 -7.37 -3.86 15.07
CA ALA A 249 -8.59 -3.94 15.87
C ALA A 249 -9.86 -3.72 15.03
N THR A 250 -9.84 -2.76 14.10
CA THR A 250 -10.96 -2.47 13.21
C THR A 250 -11.23 -3.62 12.25
N ILE A 251 -10.19 -4.19 11.64
CA ILE A 251 -10.30 -5.35 10.75
C ILE A 251 -10.89 -6.54 11.50
N LEU A 252 -10.40 -6.86 12.71
CA LEU A 252 -10.96 -7.95 13.51
C LEU A 252 -12.45 -7.72 13.83
N ALA A 253 -12.84 -6.50 14.20
CA ALA A 253 -14.25 -6.18 14.45
C ALA A 253 -15.11 -6.33 13.19
N LEU A 254 -14.60 -5.95 12.01
CA LEU A 254 -15.29 -6.16 10.74
C LEU A 254 -15.37 -7.66 10.38
N MET A 255 -14.33 -8.45 10.66
CA MET A 255 -14.34 -9.90 10.42
C MET A 255 -15.30 -10.65 11.34
N ASP A 256 -15.66 -10.09 12.50
CA ASP A 256 -16.72 -10.57 13.38
C ASP A 256 -18.12 -10.25 12.80
N GLU A 257 -18.31 -9.06 12.21
CA GLU A 257 -19.59 -8.65 11.60
C GLU A 257 -19.82 -9.24 10.20
N PHE A 258 -18.75 -9.47 9.44
CA PHE A 258 -18.76 -9.96 8.05
C PHE A 258 -17.99 -11.28 7.96
N PRO A 259 -18.65 -12.43 8.17
CA PRO A 259 -18.01 -13.75 8.15
C PRO A 259 -17.31 -14.08 6.82
N GLU A 260 -17.79 -13.52 5.70
CA GLU A 260 -17.21 -13.66 4.38
C GLU A 260 -15.92 -12.87 4.16
N MET A 261 -15.62 -11.91 5.04
CA MET A 261 -14.49 -11.00 4.87
C MET A 261 -13.16 -11.75 4.95
N THR A 262 -12.29 -11.41 4.00
CA THR A 262 -10.87 -11.76 3.98
C THR A 262 -10.03 -10.49 4.07
N PHE A 263 -8.81 -10.64 4.58
CA PHE A 263 -7.85 -9.54 4.70
C PHE A 263 -6.44 -10.03 4.37
N THR A 264 -5.68 -9.24 3.61
CA THR A 264 -4.29 -9.53 3.21
C THR A 264 -3.37 -8.44 3.74
N HIS A 265 -2.27 -8.83 4.39
CA HIS A 265 -1.33 -7.86 4.96
C HIS A 265 0.14 -8.32 4.89
N SER A 266 1.05 -7.38 4.66
CA SER A 266 2.35 -7.57 3.99
C SER A 266 3.59 -7.39 4.84
N GLN A 267 3.50 -6.75 6.01
CA GLN A 267 4.68 -6.29 6.75
C GLN A 267 4.85 -7.03 8.07
N ALA A 268 5.85 -7.89 8.19
CA ALA A 268 6.13 -8.63 9.43
C ALA A 268 6.37 -7.70 10.63
N ALA A 269 7.04 -6.56 10.42
CA ALA A 269 7.28 -5.56 11.46
C ALA A 269 5.98 -5.08 12.15
N THR A 270 4.87 -4.96 11.41
CA THR A 270 3.58 -4.55 12.00
C THR A 270 2.97 -5.62 12.90
N TYR A 271 3.17 -6.90 12.57
CA TYR A 271 2.73 -8.00 13.42
C TYR A 271 3.60 -8.10 14.68
N GLU A 272 4.90 -7.81 14.58
CA GLU A 272 5.79 -7.78 15.74
C GLU A 272 5.34 -6.72 16.75
N VAL A 273 4.99 -5.51 16.28
CA VAL A 273 4.39 -4.45 17.12
C VAL A 273 3.17 -4.97 17.86
N ILE A 274 2.29 -5.70 17.17
CA ILE A 274 1.03 -6.20 17.76
C ILE A 274 1.30 -7.35 18.72
N ARG A 275 2.25 -8.23 18.42
CA ARG A 275 2.70 -9.31 19.31
C ARG A 275 3.20 -8.74 20.63
N GLU A 276 3.99 -7.68 20.58
CA GLU A 276 4.60 -7.06 21.77
C GLU A 276 3.62 -6.19 22.55
N GLN A 277 2.83 -5.35 21.88
CA GLN A 277 2.03 -4.31 22.52
C GLN A 277 0.55 -4.68 22.68
N ALA A 278 0.02 -5.61 21.89
CA ALA A 278 -1.38 -6.00 21.91
C ALA A 278 -1.56 -7.53 21.71
N PRO A 279 -0.99 -8.38 22.60
CA PRO A 279 -0.96 -9.83 22.41
C PRO A 279 -2.33 -10.49 22.27
N ALA A 280 -3.39 -9.89 22.84
CA ALA A 280 -4.76 -10.35 22.65
C ALA A 280 -5.25 -10.17 21.20
N LEU A 281 -4.88 -9.07 20.53
CA LEU A 281 -5.15 -8.87 19.10
C LEU A 281 -4.31 -9.86 18.27
N PHE A 282 -3.04 -10.05 18.63
CA PHE A 282 -2.15 -11.00 17.97
C PHE A 282 -2.72 -12.43 17.97
N SER A 283 -3.25 -12.88 19.11
CA SER A 283 -3.89 -14.20 19.22
C SER A 283 -5.08 -14.33 18.27
N LYS A 284 -5.96 -13.33 18.22
CA LYS A 284 -7.12 -13.33 17.31
C LYS A 284 -6.70 -13.35 15.84
N ILE A 285 -5.68 -12.58 15.48
CA ILE A 285 -5.10 -12.62 14.12
C ILE A 285 -4.67 -14.05 13.79
N GLY A 286 -3.97 -14.72 14.70
CA GLY A 286 -3.58 -16.12 14.55
C GLY A 286 -4.75 -17.07 14.27
N GLU A 287 -5.91 -16.87 14.91
CA GLU A 287 -7.13 -17.64 14.65
C GLU A 287 -7.64 -17.43 13.21
N HIS A 288 -7.68 -16.18 12.73
CA HIS A 288 -8.10 -15.88 11.36
C HIS A 288 -7.08 -16.33 10.30
N VAL A 289 -5.78 -16.30 10.63
CA VAL A 289 -4.72 -16.86 9.78
C VAL A 289 -4.89 -18.38 9.65
N ALA A 290 -5.08 -19.08 10.77
CA ALA A 290 -5.33 -20.52 10.76
C ALA A 290 -6.60 -20.87 9.96
N GLY A 291 -7.65 -20.05 10.10
CA GLY A 291 -8.91 -20.16 9.35
C GLY A 291 -8.82 -19.72 7.88
N GLY A 292 -7.70 -19.17 7.41
CA GLY A 292 -7.49 -18.73 6.03
C GLY A 292 -8.24 -17.46 5.64
N ARG A 293 -8.83 -16.73 6.59
CA ARG A 293 -9.47 -15.43 6.35
C ARG A 293 -8.48 -14.26 6.43
N TRP A 294 -7.32 -14.48 7.05
CA TRP A 294 -6.22 -13.52 7.10
C TRP A 294 -5.02 -14.07 6.33
N GLU A 295 -4.76 -13.53 5.14
CA GLU A 295 -3.64 -13.92 4.27
C GLU A 295 -2.37 -13.17 4.69
N LEU A 296 -1.35 -13.95 5.05
CA LEU A 296 0.00 -13.43 5.29
C LEU A 296 0.69 -13.23 3.94
N ALA A 297 0.88 -11.97 3.54
CA ALA A 297 1.72 -11.57 2.42
C ALA A 297 3.09 -11.06 2.90
N THR A 298 3.55 -11.58 4.05
CA THR A 298 4.72 -11.12 4.82
C THR A 298 6.04 -11.61 4.28
N MET A 299 6.21 -11.64 2.96
CA MET A 299 7.50 -12.06 2.38
C MET A 299 8.64 -11.18 2.86
N GLN A 300 8.39 -9.93 3.26
CA GLN A 300 9.42 -8.99 3.73
C GLN A 300 9.22 -8.60 5.20
N TRP A 301 10.29 -8.10 5.84
CA TRP A 301 10.20 -7.47 7.16
C TRP A 301 9.36 -6.19 7.10
N VAL A 302 9.67 -5.33 6.13
CA VAL A 302 8.89 -4.15 5.74
C VAL A 302 8.78 -4.12 4.21
N GLU A 303 7.83 -3.35 3.66
CA GLU A 303 7.75 -3.15 2.20
C GLU A 303 8.92 -2.27 1.74
N SER A 304 10.04 -2.92 1.41
CA SER A 304 11.31 -2.26 1.14
C SER A 304 11.40 -1.63 -0.26
N ASP A 305 12.34 -0.70 -0.44
CA ASP A 305 12.84 -0.35 -1.76
C ASP A 305 13.55 -1.57 -2.37
N LEU A 306 13.23 -1.91 -3.61
CA LEU A 306 13.67 -3.14 -4.25
C LEU A 306 14.83 -2.93 -5.25
N ASN A 307 15.38 -1.72 -5.36
CA ASN A 307 16.46 -1.37 -6.28
C ASN A 307 17.73 -0.91 -5.54
N LEU A 308 17.59 -0.16 -4.46
CA LEU A 308 18.70 0.46 -3.73
C LEU A 308 19.38 -0.49 -2.76
N ILE A 309 18.66 -1.49 -2.24
CA ILE A 309 19.19 -2.41 -1.24
C ILE A 309 20.12 -3.45 -1.85
N SER A 310 21.08 -3.94 -1.07
CA SER A 310 21.92 -5.07 -1.51
C SER A 310 21.12 -6.37 -1.67
N GLY A 311 21.65 -7.32 -2.44
CA GLY A 311 21.08 -8.67 -2.51
C GLY A 311 21.04 -9.37 -1.14
N GLU A 312 22.03 -9.10 -0.27
CA GLU A 312 22.06 -9.64 1.10
C GLU A 312 20.96 -9.03 1.97
N SER A 313 20.73 -7.72 1.84
CA SER A 313 19.61 -7.04 2.49
C SER A 313 18.27 -7.61 2.04
N MET A 314 18.10 -7.87 0.75
CA MET A 314 16.88 -8.52 0.24
C MET A 314 16.73 -9.94 0.80
N ALA A 315 17.82 -10.72 0.89
CA ALA A 315 17.80 -12.01 1.54
C ALA A 315 17.37 -11.90 3.01
N HIS A 316 17.86 -10.88 3.74
CA HIS A 316 17.45 -10.60 5.11
C HIS A 316 16.00 -10.11 5.24
N GLN A 317 15.50 -9.26 4.32
CA GLN A 317 14.07 -8.92 4.24
C GLN A 317 13.22 -10.20 4.17
N LEU A 318 13.62 -11.11 3.27
CA LEU A 318 12.95 -12.38 3.03
C LEU A 318 13.03 -13.32 4.25
N LEU A 319 14.21 -13.50 4.83
CA LEU A 319 14.43 -14.35 5.99
C LEU A 319 13.65 -13.88 7.21
N GLN A 320 13.66 -12.56 7.49
CA GLN A 320 12.93 -12.00 8.63
C GLN A 320 11.41 -12.05 8.40
N GLY A 321 10.92 -11.74 7.19
CA GLY A 321 9.50 -11.78 6.87
C GLY A 321 8.91 -13.19 6.89
N VAL A 322 9.53 -14.11 6.15
CA VAL A 322 9.11 -15.52 6.07
C VAL A 322 9.31 -16.22 7.41
N GLY A 323 10.45 -15.98 8.08
CA GLY A 323 10.77 -16.57 9.38
C GLY A 323 9.77 -16.18 10.46
N PHE A 324 9.39 -14.90 10.52
CA PHE A 324 8.37 -14.42 11.47
C PHE A 324 7.04 -15.16 11.31
N ALA A 325 6.56 -15.30 10.08
CA ALA A 325 5.30 -15.99 9.80
C ALA A 325 5.35 -17.49 10.14
N GLN A 326 6.47 -18.14 9.82
CA GLN A 326 6.70 -19.54 10.18
C GLN A 326 6.75 -19.74 11.69
N GLU A 327 7.48 -18.89 12.41
CA GLU A 327 7.65 -18.96 13.86
C GLU A 327 6.33 -18.77 14.60
N HIS A 328 5.58 -17.70 14.27
CA HIS A 328 4.43 -17.31 15.08
C HIS A 328 3.08 -17.82 14.57
N PHE A 329 2.96 -18.14 13.28
CA PHE A 329 1.71 -18.62 12.69
C PHE A 329 1.80 -20.03 12.11
N SER A 330 2.98 -20.68 12.18
CA SER A 330 3.23 -22.03 11.63
C SER A 330 2.87 -22.14 10.14
N ARG A 331 2.92 -21.02 9.41
CA ARG A 331 2.62 -20.93 7.98
C ARG A 331 3.56 -19.92 7.32
N GLY A 332 4.19 -20.31 6.22
CA GLY A 332 4.96 -19.38 5.39
C GLY A 332 4.05 -18.59 4.44
N PRO A 333 4.37 -17.32 4.15
CA PRO A 333 3.69 -16.55 3.12
C PRO A 333 4.00 -17.14 1.73
N SER A 334 3.04 -17.07 0.81
CA SER A 334 3.22 -17.48 -0.59
C SER A 334 3.09 -16.32 -1.57
N VAL A 335 2.70 -15.14 -1.09
CA VAL A 335 2.47 -13.93 -1.86
C VAL A 335 3.51 -12.89 -1.45
N PHE A 336 4.33 -12.45 -2.39
CA PHE A 336 5.17 -11.27 -2.24
C PHE A 336 4.35 -10.05 -2.65
N LEU A 337 3.88 -9.27 -1.67
CA LEU A 337 3.15 -8.03 -1.92
C LEU A 337 4.13 -6.84 -1.85
N ALA A 338 4.24 -6.11 -2.96
CA ALA A 338 5.03 -4.89 -3.09
C ALA A 338 4.22 -3.83 -3.86
N PRO A 339 3.14 -3.30 -3.28
CA PRO A 339 2.25 -2.35 -3.93
C PRO A 339 3.01 -1.09 -4.35
N ASP A 340 3.85 -0.56 -3.46
CA ASP A 340 4.35 0.81 -3.58
C ASP A 340 5.86 0.96 -3.77
N SER A 341 6.58 -0.11 -4.06
CA SER A 341 8.00 0.00 -4.43
C SER A 341 8.19 0.69 -5.79
N PHE A 342 9.19 1.59 -5.91
CA PHE A 342 9.35 2.48 -7.07
C PHE A 342 10.12 1.89 -8.27
N GLY A 343 10.07 0.57 -8.42
CA GLY A 343 10.78 -0.22 -9.42
C GLY A 343 11.15 -1.58 -8.85
N HIS A 344 11.49 -2.54 -9.70
CA HIS A 344 11.74 -3.91 -9.24
C HIS A 344 12.90 -4.56 -10.00
N ALA A 345 13.98 -4.89 -9.27
CA ALA A 345 15.18 -5.50 -9.83
C ALA A 345 14.92 -6.85 -10.54
N GLY A 346 15.61 -7.08 -11.65
CA GLY A 346 15.40 -8.25 -12.52
C GLY A 346 15.73 -9.61 -11.90
N ASN A 347 16.48 -9.66 -10.80
CA ASN A 347 16.79 -10.88 -10.07
C ASN A 347 15.75 -11.24 -8.98
N LEU A 348 14.76 -10.38 -8.73
CA LEU A 348 13.74 -10.63 -7.70
C LEU A 348 12.92 -11.91 -7.89
N PRO A 349 12.56 -12.35 -9.12
CA PRO A 349 11.90 -13.64 -9.30
C PRO A 349 12.68 -14.80 -8.70
N GLN A 350 14.02 -14.81 -8.82
CA GLN A 350 14.89 -15.82 -8.22
C GLN A 350 14.83 -15.79 -6.68
N LEU A 351 15.01 -14.60 -6.10
CA LEU A 351 15.03 -14.43 -4.64
C LEU A 351 13.67 -14.76 -4.03
N ALA A 352 12.59 -14.23 -4.60
CA ALA A 352 11.22 -14.48 -4.16
C ALA A 352 10.88 -15.97 -4.19
N ARG A 353 11.20 -16.67 -5.30
CA ARG A 353 10.98 -18.12 -5.42
C ARG A 353 11.80 -18.92 -4.42
N SER A 354 13.05 -18.54 -4.19
CA SER A 354 13.93 -19.19 -3.22
C SER A 354 13.42 -19.06 -1.79
N ALA A 355 12.71 -17.96 -1.48
CA ALA A 355 12.04 -17.74 -0.20
C ALA A 355 10.63 -18.36 -0.11
N GLY A 356 10.14 -19.02 -1.16
CA GLY A 356 8.85 -19.72 -1.18
C GLY A 356 7.69 -18.96 -1.82
N ALA A 357 7.93 -17.76 -2.38
CA ALA A 357 6.87 -17.04 -3.10
C ALA A 357 6.42 -17.82 -4.33
N ARG A 358 5.10 -17.96 -4.47
CA ARG A 358 4.45 -18.48 -5.68
C ARG A 358 3.89 -17.35 -6.53
N TYR A 359 3.52 -16.27 -5.87
CA TYR A 359 2.84 -15.12 -6.46
C TYR A 359 3.57 -13.84 -6.08
N TYR A 360 3.53 -12.88 -6.99
CA TYR A 360 4.08 -11.56 -6.80
C TYR A 360 2.99 -10.54 -7.13
N TYR A 361 2.83 -9.51 -6.32
CA TYR A 361 1.90 -8.41 -6.59
C TYR A 361 2.64 -7.08 -6.57
N HIS A 362 2.39 -6.24 -7.57
CA HIS A 362 2.83 -4.85 -7.63
C HIS A 362 1.76 -3.98 -8.28
N HIS A 363 1.73 -2.71 -7.89
CA HIS A 363 0.90 -1.71 -8.55
C HIS A 363 1.73 -0.85 -9.53
N ARG A 364 2.96 -0.51 -9.16
CA ARG A 364 3.82 0.37 -9.95
C ARG A 364 4.61 -0.39 -11.03
N CYS A 365 4.99 0.32 -12.08
CA CYS A 365 5.96 -0.15 -13.06
C CYS A 365 5.54 -1.41 -13.86
N ASN A 366 4.24 -1.56 -14.12
CA ASN A 366 3.70 -2.65 -14.90
C ASN A 366 4.27 -2.67 -16.34
N PRO A 367 4.78 -3.81 -16.83
CA PRO A 367 5.46 -3.90 -18.13
C PRO A 367 4.50 -3.82 -19.32
N GLY A 368 3.19 -3.96 -19.10
CA GLY A 368 2.16 -3.72 -20.11
C GLY A 368 1.91 -2.24 -20.42
N GLY A 369 2.57 -1.32 -19.72
CA GLY A 369 2.45 0.13 -19.95
C GLY A 369 0.99 0.60 -19.84
N HIS A 370 0.49 1.26 -20.88
CA HIS A 370 -0.89 1.75 -20.93
C HIS A 370 -1.95 0.63 -20.87
N ASP A 371 -1.64 -0.57 -21.34
CA ASP A 371 -2.58 -1.69 -21.34
C ASP A 371 -2.71 -2.38 -19.97
N LEU A 372 -1.76 -2.12 -19.06
CA LEU A 372 -1.69 -2.59 -17.69
C LEU A 372 -2.06 -4.07 -17.54
N TRP A 373 -1.09 -4.97 -17.76
CA TRP A 373 -1.33 -6.42 -17.71
C TRP A 373 -1.81 -6.86 -16.31
N PRO A 374 -3.03 -7.45 -16.19
CA PRO A 374 -3.56 -7.89 -14.90
C PRO A 374 -2.76 -9.06 -14.31
N ALA A 375 -2.24 -9.93 -15.18
CA ALA A 375 -1.43 -11.08 -14.82
C ALA A 375 -0.40 -11.37 -15.90
N TYR A 376 0.82 -11.76 -15.50
CA TYR A 376 1.89 -12.14 -16.42
C TYR A 376 2.95 -13.01 -15.71
N TRP A 377 3.72 -13.78 -16.46
CA TRP A 377 4.90 -14.44 -15.94
C TRP A 377 6.06 -13.46 -15.89
N TRP A 378 6.57 -13.20 -14.68
CA TRP A 378 7.80 -12.45 -14.52
C TRP A 378 8.97 -13.42 -14.43
N GLU A 379 9.85 -13.38 -15.43
CA GLU A 379 11.05 -14.19 -15.53
C GLU A 379 12.28 -13.35 -15.15
N GLY A 380 13.03 -13.84 -14.17
CA GLY A 380 14.27 -13.21 -13.73
C GLY A 380 15.46 -13.57 -14.62
N ASP A 381 16.59 -12.91 -14.40
CA ASP A 381 17.80 -13.06 -15.21
C ASP A 381 18.38 -14.48 -15.25
N ASP A 382 18.02 -15.32 -14.28
CA ASP A 382 18.42 -16.74 -14.18
C ASP A 382 17.40 -17.72 -14.80
N GLY A 383 16.29 -17.21 -15.33
CA GLY A 383 15.18 -18.00 -15.86
C GLY A 383 14.13 -18.44 -14.82
N SER A 384 14.31 -18.08 -13.54
CA SER A 384 13.28 -18.31 -12.51
C SER A 384 12.02 -17.51 -12.83
N ARG A 385 10.83 -18.11 -12.63
CA ARG A 385 9.54 -17.46 -12.88
C ARG A 385 8.66 -17.37 -11.66
N VAL A 386 7.95 -16.25 -11.53
CA VAL A 386 6.85 -16.03 -10.59
C VAL A 386 5.63 -15.49 -11.34
N LEU A 387 4.42 -15.89 -10.92
CA LEU A 387 3.19 -15.29 -11.47
C LEU A 387 3.02 -13.90 -10.83
N ALA A 388 3.13 -12.86 -11.64
CA ALA A 388 2.93 -11.49 -11.22
C ALA A 388 1.50 -11.05 -11.49
N LEU A 389 0.88 -10.41 -10.49
CA LEU A 389 -0.43 -9.78 -10.52
C LEU A 389 -0.28 -8.28 -10.39
N SER A 390 -1.15 -7.52 -11.04
CA SER A 390 -1.07 -6.05 -10.98
C SER A 390 -2.41 -5.37 -11.21
N THR A 391 -2.60 -4.24 -10.54
CA THR A 391 -3.80 -3.39 -10.63
C THR A 391 -3.42 -1.92 -10.77
N HIS A 392 -4.39 -1.10 -11.14
CA HIS A 392 -4.22 0.35 -11.24
C HIS A 392 -4.15 1.01 -9.85
N SER A 393 -4.58 0.33 -8.80
CA SER A 393 -4.40 0.82 -7.44
C SER A 393 -4.46 -0.36 -6.47
N TYR A 394 -3.73 -0.24 -5.37
CA TYR A 394 -3.84 -1.11 -4.20
C TYR A 394 -4.82 -0.57 -3.15
N ASN A 395 -5.50 0.54 -3.45
CA ASN A 395 -6.54 1.16 -2.63
C ASN A 395 -7.84 1.29 -3.45
N GLY A 396 -8.99 1.40 -2.79
CA GLY A 396 -10.25 1.53 -3.50
C GLY A 396 -11.51 1.46 -2.66
N LEU A 397 -12.54 2.13 -3.17
CA LEU A 397 -13.92 1.96 -2.75
C LEU A 397 -14.59 0.85 -3.56
N ILE A 398 -15.56 0.18 -2.96
CA ILE A 398 -16.39 -0.80 -3.65
C ILE A 398 -17.60 -0.07 -4.26
N THR A 399 -17.52 0.22 -5.56
CA THR A 399 -18.64 0.71 -6.37
C THR A 399 -18.93 -0.26 -7.51
N ALA A 400 -20.11 -0.20 -8.10
CA ALA A 400 -20.44 -1.07 -9.24
C ALA A 400 -19.55 -0.74 -10.45
N GLY A 401 -19.22 0.54 -10.63
CA GLY A 401 -18.28 1.02 -11.62
C GLY A 401 -16.88 0.43 -11.43
N ALA A 402 -16.33 0.48 -10.21
CA ALA A 402 -15.00 -0.09 -9.92
C ALA A 402 -14.95 -1.61 -10.16
N VAL A 403 -16.00 -2.33 -9.76
CA VAL A 403 -16.16 -3.77 -10.04
C VAL A 403 -16.19 -4.04 -11.54
N ALA A 404 -16.98 -3.27 -12.30
CA ALA A 404 -17.06 -3.41 -13.75
C ALA A 404 -15.72 -3.08 -14.43
N GLU A 405 -15.04 -2.01 -14.03
CA GLU A 405 -13.74 -1.63 -14.60
C GLU A 405 -12.67 -2.71 -14.37
N ALA A 406 -12.63 -3.30 -13.17
CA ALA A 406 -11.73 -4.41 -12.88
C ALA A 406 -12.01 -5.61 -13.80
N ALA A 407 -13.29 -6.03 -13.90
CA ALA A 407 -13.70 -7.12 -14.76
C ALA A 407 -13.44 -6.85 -16.25
N LEU A 408 -13.73 -5.64 -16.73
CA LEU A 408 -13.49 -5.23 -18.11
C LEU A 408 -12.00 -5.24 -18.46
N ARG A 409 -11.14 -4.82 -17.53
CA ARG A 409 -9.68 -4.85 -17.74
C ARG A 409 -9.20 -6.28 -17.89
N ALA A 410 -9.61 -7.18 -16.99
CA ALA A 410 -9.28 -8.61 -17.06
C ALA A 410 -9.78 -9.24 -18.36
N HIS A 411 -11.06 -9.01 -18.71
CA HIS A 411 -11.72 -9.57 -19.89
C HIS A 411 -11.02 -9.16 -21.20
N ARG A 412 -10.55 -7.91 -21.32
CA ARG A 412 -9.77 -7.46 -22.49
C ARG A 412 -8.47 -8.23 -22.70
N HIS A 413 -7.91 -8.78 -21.64
CA HIS A 413 -6.71 -9.63 -21.67
C HIS A 413 -7.05 -11.12 -21.71
N GLY A 414 -8.33 -11.48 -21.89
CA GLY A 414 -8.79 -12.86 -21.98
C GLY A 414 -9.00 -13.55 -20.64
N HIS A 415 -8.97 -12.81 -19.52
CA HIS A 415 -9.17 -13.37 -18.19
C HIS A 415 -10.64 -13.29 -17.77
N ALA A 416 -11.19 -14.42 -17.30
CA ALA A 416 -12.52 -14.45 -16.71
C ALA A 416 -12.54 -13.94 -15.25
N THR A 417 -11.39 -13.84 -14.61
CA THR A 417 -11.25 -13.42 -13.21
C THR A 417 -10.43 -12.13 -13.13
N ALA A 418 -10.83 -11.23 -12.23
CA ALA A 418 -10.23 -9.93 -12.01
C ALA A 418 -9.94 -9.68 -10.52
N LEU A 419 -9.10 -8.68 -10.26
CA LEU A 419 -8.69 -8.27 -8.93
C LEU A 419 -9.12 -6.82 -8.66
N LEU A 420 -9.68 -6.57 -7.47
CA LEU A 420 -10.03 -5.24 -6.98
C LEU A 420 -9.57 -5.10 -5.52
N PHE A 421 -8.78 -4.08 -5.22
CA PHE A 421 -8.42 -3.78 -3.84
C PHE A 421 -9.51 -2.95 -3.16
N HIS A 422 -9.69 -3.20 -1.87
CA HIS A 422 -10.55 -2.43 -0.99
C HIS A 422 -9.78 -2.02 0.27
N GLY A 423 -9.73 -0.72 0.50
CA GLY A 423 -8.93 -0.07 1.52
C GLY A 423 -8.61 1.35 1.12
N VAL A 424 -7.95 2.07 2.00
CA VAL A 424 -7.59 3.48 1.84
C VAL A 424 -6.10 3.62 1.71
N GLY A 425 -5.36 2.94 2.60
CA GLY A 425 -3.92 2.77 2.54
C GLY A 425 -3.11 4.02 2.88
N ASP A 426 -1.81 3.92 2.60
CA ASP A 426 -0.76 4.90 2.86
C ASP A 426 -0.59 5.13 4.38
N HIS A 427 -1.49 5.87 5.03
CA HIS A 427 -1.51 6.05 6.50
C HIS A 427 -2.30 4.95 7.24
N GLY A 428 -2.48 3.80 6.60
CA GLY A 428 -3.48 2.81 6.99
C GLY A 428 -4.90 3.18 6.57
N GLY A 429 -5.89 2.61 7.24
CA GLY A 429 -7.28 2.62 6.81
C GLY A 429 -7.56 1.45 5.87
N GLY A 430 -8.05 0.36 6.44
CA GLY A 430 -8.42 -0.83 5.69
C GLY A 430 -9.85 -0.80 5.14
N PRO A 431 -10.40 -1.97 4.77
CA PRO A 431 -11.80 -2.14 4.40
C PRO A 431 -12.79 -1.42 5.32
N THR A 432 -13.87 -0.91 4.73
CA THR A 432 -14.92 -0.20 5.46
C THR A 432 -16.21 -1.01 5.51
N ARG A 433 -16.96 -0.83 6.60
CA ARG A 433 -18.31 -1.41 6.74
C ARG A 433 -19.22 -1.05 5.57
N GLU A 434 -19.14 0.18 5.08
CA GLU A 434 -19.92 0.64 3.92
C GLU A 434 -19.56 -0.12 2.65
N GLY A 435 -18.26 -0.33 2.40
CA GLY A 435 -17.77 -1.12 1.26
C GLY A 435 -18.27 -2.56 1.31
N LEU A 436 -18.21 -3.21 2.48
CA LEU A 436 -18.70 -4.60 2.65
C LEU A 436 -20.22 -4.71 2.49
N LEU A 437 -20.98 -3.70 2.95
CA LEU A 437 -22.42 -3.63 2.70
C LEU A 437 -22.73 -3.40 1.21
N ALA A 438 -21.94 -2.59 0.51
CA ALA A 438 -22.06 -2.40 -0.94
C ALA A 438 -21.78 -3.71 -1.69
N LEU A 439 -20.71 -4.43 -1.30
CA LEU A 439 -20.39 -5.75 -1.83
C LEU A 439 -21.56 -6.73 -1.71
N ARG A 440 -22.21 -6.82 -0.53
CA ARG A 440 -23.40 -7.67 -0.33
C ARG A 440 -24.56 -7.30 -1.25
N ARG A 441 -24.77 -5.99 -1.51
CA ARG A 441 -25.78 -5.54 -2.47
C ARG A 441 -25.41 -5.98 -3.89
N PHE A 442 -24.19 -5.69 -4.33
CA PHE A 442 -23.73 -5.97 -5.69
C PHE A 442 -23.64 -7.46 -6.01
N ALA A 443 -23.23 -8.30 -5.05
CA ALA A 443 -23.11 -9.75 -5.23
C ALA A 443 -24.42 -10.42 -5.67
N ASN A 444 -25.57 -9.80 -5.34
CA ASN A 444 -26.91 -10.30 -5.63
C ASN A 444 -27.63 -9.57 -6.78
N LEU A 445 -27.01 -8.55 -7.38
CA LEU A 445 -27.65 -7.77 -8.45
C LEU A 445 -27.44 -8.45 -9.82
N PRO A 446 -28.51 -8.70 -10.59
CA PRO A 446 -28.40 -9.18 -11.96
C PRO A 446 -27.58 -8.23 -12.83
N GLY A 447 -26.82 -8.78 -13.79
CA GLY A 447 -26.01 -8.00 -14.73
C GLY A 447 -24.71 -7.43 -14.13
N LEU A 448 -24.31 -7.86 -12.94
CA LEU A 448 -22.97 -7.64 -12.37
C LEU A 448 -22.17 -8.96 -12.26
N PRO A 449 -20.83 -8.89 -12.21
CA PRO A 449 -19.97 -10.07 -12.10
C PRO A 449 -20.16 -10.81 -10.76
N ASP A 450 -19.68 -12.05 -10.69
CA ASP A 450 -19.50 -12.77 -9.41
C ASP A 450 -18.44 -12.05 -8.57
N THR A 451 -18.87 -11.17 -7.66
CA THR A 451 -17.99 -10.32 -6.85
C THR A 451 -17.97 -10.81 -5.41
N ARG A 452 -16.79 -11.11 -4.86
CA ARG A 452 -16.64 -11.68 -3.50
C ARG A 452 -15.34 -11.25 -2.82
N CYS A 453 -15.35 -11.23 -1.49
CA CYS A 453 -14.12 -11.15 -0.70
C CYS A 453 -13.22 -12.35 -1.03
N SER A 454 -11.93 -12.08 -1.20
CA SER A 454 -10.93 -13.10 -1.53
C SER A 454 -9.55 -12.69 -1.05
N THR A 455 -8.57 -13.57 -1.25
CA THR A 455 -7.15 -13.32 -1.08
C THR A 455 -6.43 -13.26 -2.43
N LEU A 456 -5.21 -12.75 -2.46
CA LEU A 456 -4.39 -12.69 -3.68
C LEU A 456 -4.03 -14.09 -4.16
N GLY A 457 -3.66 -14.99 -3.23
CA GLY A 457 -3.37 -16.38 -3.55
C GLY A 457 -4.55 -17.08 -4.23
N ALA A 458 -5.78 -16.88 -3.73
CA ALA A 458 -6.97 -17.50 -4.32
C ALA A 458 -7.24 -17.00 -5.75
N HIS A 459 -7.05 -15.71 -6.03
CA HIS A 459 -7.16 -15.17 -7.39
C HIS A 459 -6.06 -15.74 -8.31
N ALA A 460 -4.82 -15.82 -7.82
CA ALA A 460 -3.69 -16.34 -8.58
C ALA A 460 -3.87 -17.82 -8.96
N GLU A 461 -4.36 -18.65 -8.02
CA GLU A 461 -4.69 -20.05 -8.30
C GLU A 461 -5.78 -20.19 -9.35
N GLU A 462 -6.77 -19.30 -9.35
CA GLU A 462 -7.86 -19.32 -10.33
C GLU A 462 -7.35 -18.99 -11.75
N ILE A 463 -6.43 -18.03 -11.89
CA ILE A 463 -5.75 -17.75 -13.17
C ILE A 463 -4.97 -18.97 -13.65
N LEU A 464 -4.21 -19.60 -12.76
CA LEU A 464 -3.43 -20.80 -13.11
C LEU A 464 -4.32 -21.97 -13.50
N ALA A 465 -5.44 -22.17 -12.81
CA ALA A 465 -6.40 -23.24 -13.09
C ALA A 465 -7.15 -23.03 -14.42
N ALA A 466 -7.41 -21.77 -14.80
CA ALA A 466 -8.01 -21.44 -16.08
C ALA A 466 -7.10 -21.81 -17.27
N GLY A 467 -5.78 -21.83 -17.06
CA GLY A 467 -4.81 -22.14 -18.11
C GLY A 467 -4.64 -21.01 -19.13
N ASP A 468 -4.92 -19.77 -18.71
CA ASP A 468 -4.85 -18.59 -19.56
C ASP A 468 -3.44 -18.40 -20.15
N ARG A 469 -3.38 -17.94 -21.40
CA ARG A 469 -2.10 -17.61 -22.04
C ARG A 469 -1.61 -16.26 -21.54
N LEU A 470 -0.67 -16.30 -20.60
CA LEU A 470 -0.09 -15.10 -20.01
C LEU A 470 1.12 -14.56 -20.80
N PRO A 471 1.29 -13.23 -20.89
CA PRO A 471 2.55 -12.61 -21.33
C PRO A 471 3.72 -13.05 -20.44
N VAL A 472 4.93 -12.95 -20.98
CA VAL A 472 6.17 -13.14 -20.22
C VAL A 472 6.97 -11.84 -20.27
N HIS A 473 7.34 -11.32 -19.11
CA HIS A 473 8.26 -10.20 -18.97
C HIS A 473 9.60 -10.71 -18.45
N HIS A 474 10.70 -10.30 -19.09
CA HIS A 474 12.06 -10.69 -18.71
C HIS A 474 12.82 -9.50 -18.14
N GLY A 475 13.53 -9.69 -17.03
CA GLY A 475 14.40 -8.68 -16.42
C GLY A 475 13.66 -7.70 -15.51
N GLU A 476 14.20 -6.50 -15.34
CA GLU A 476 13.69 -5.50 -14.40
C GLU A 476 12.32 -4.93 -14.78
N LEU A 477 11.54 -4.54 -13.78
CA LEU A 477 10.39 -3.66 -13.94
C LEU A 477 10.89 -2.23 -13.72
N ASN A 478 10.80 -1.40 -14.77
CA ASN A 478 11.36 -0.04 -14.86
C ASN A 478 11.17 0.77 -13.58
N THR A 479 12.04 1.74 -13.33
CA THR A 479 11.89 2.64 -12.19
C THR A 479 10.85 3.74 -12.44
N ILE A 480 10.30 4.29 -11.35
CA ILE A 480 9.53 5.54 -11.32
C ILE A 480 10.10 6.48 -10.24
N PHE A 481 9.85 7.78 -10.33
CA PHE A 481 10.28 8.80 -9.37
C PHE A 481 11.81 8.85 -9.18
N GLU A 482 12.56 9.00 -10.26
CA GLU A 482 14.02 8.82 -10.29
C GLU A 482 14.80 9.78 -9.38
N GLY A 483 14.20 10.90 -8.97
CA GLY A 483 14.74 11.78 -7.93
C GLY A 483 15.01 11.06 -6.61
N CYS A 484 14.17 10.08 -6.26
CA CYS A 484 14.31 9.26 -5.07
C CYS A 484 15.61 8.44 -5.02
N TYR A 485 16.24 8.15 -6.17
CA TYR A 485 17.52 7.44 -6.17
C TYR A 485 18.72 8.33 -5.78
N THR A 486 18.52 9.65 -5.71
CA THR A 486 19.60 10.63 -5.48
C THR A 486 19.46 11.46 -4.21
N THR A 487 18.23 11.77 -3.78
CA THR A 487 17.99 12.55 -2.56
C THR A 487 18.45 11.80 -1.29
N HIS A 488 18.66 12.51 -0.17
CA HIS A 488 19.11 11.93 1.10
C HIS A 488 20.31 10.97 0.97
N VAL A 489 21.39 11.46 0.35
CA VAL A 489 22.60 10.67 0.07
C VAL A 489 23.24 10.11 1.33
N GLU A 490 23.10 10.80 2.47
CA GLU A 490 23.62 10.39 3.76
C GLU A 490 22.95 9.12 4.27
N ALA A 491 21.62 9.01 4.14
CA ALA A 491 20.86 7.82 4.52
C ALA A 491 21.23 6.63 3.62
N LYS A 492 21.32 6.85 2.31
CA LYS A 492 21.74 5.82 1.33
C LYS A 492 23.17 5.35 1.58
N ALA A 493 24.09 6.27 1.86
CA ALA A 493 25.46 5.95 2.23
C ALA A 493 25.53 5.22 3.57
N GLY A 494 24.70 5.61 4.55
CA GLY A 494 24.52 4.93 5.83
C GLY A 494 24.08 3.48 5.65
N ASN A 495 23.01 3.25 4.89
CA ASN A 495 22.53 1.92 4.53
C ASN A 495 23.67 1.08 3.93
N ARG A 496 24.35 1.58 2.89
CA ARG A 496 25.43 0.81 2.24
C ARG A 496 26.58 0.46 3.20
N ARG A 497 26.93 1.35 4.12
CA ARG A 497 27.95 1.05 5.14
C ARG A 497 27.47 -0.03 6.12
N ALA A 498 26.24 0.09 6.61
CA ALA A 498 25.66 -0.88 7.54
C ALA A 498 25.56 -2.27 6.90
N GLU A 499 25.06 -2.37 5.66
CA GLU A 499 25.00 -3.61 4.88
C GLU A 499 26.38 -4.29 4.81
N ASN A 500 27.41 -3.55 4.39
CA ASN A 500 28.76 -4.08 4.26
C ASN A 500 29.34 -4.54 5.61
N ARG A 501 29.13 -3.76 6.68
CA ARG A 501 29.66 -4.08 8.01
C ARG A 501 28.94 -5.27 8.64
N LEU A 502 27.62 -5.33 8.58
CA LEU A 502 26.84 -6.44 9.13
C LEU A 502 27.17 -7.75 8.41
N THR A 503 27.18 -7.73 7.07
CA THR A 503 27.59 -8.91 6.27
C THR A 503 29.01 -9.37 6.63
N THR A 504 29.93 -8.42 6.84
CA THR A 504 31.30 -8.74 7.29
C THR A 504 31.30 -9.38 8.69
N ALA A 505 30.53 -8.81 9.63
CA ALA A 505 30.42 -9.32 10.99
C ALA A 505 29.84 -10.74 11.02
N GLU A 506 28.78 -11.01 10.27
CA GLU A 506 28.19 -12.34 10.11
C GLU A 506 29.20 -13.33 9.53
N THR A 507 29.92 -12.93 8.49
CA THR A 507 30.95 -13.77 7.87
C THR A 507 32.05 -14.14 8.87
N LEU A 508 32.54 -13.16 9.63
CA LEU A 508 33.55 -13.39 10.65
C LEU A 508 33.03 -14.27 11.80
N ALA A 509 31.80 -14.03 12.25
CA ALA A 509 31.16 -14.82 13.29
C ALA A 509 30.99 -16.29 12.87
N ALA A 510 30.52 -16.52 11.65
CA ALA A 510 30.43 -17.86 11.07
C ALA A 510 31.79 -18.56 11.00
N LEU A 511 32.86 -17.85 10.63
CA LEU A 511 34.23 -18.39 10.57
C LEU A 511 34.83 -18.68 11.96
N ALA A 512 34.50 -17.87 12.96
CA ALA A 512 34.88 -18.12 14.35
C ALA A 512 34.19 -19.38 14.90
N GLY A 513 32.98 -19.65 14.42
CA GLY A 513 32.17 -20.81 14.75
C GLY A 513 31.06 -20.45 15.73
N ILE A 514 29.82 -20.80 15.37
CA ILE A 514 28.59 -20.42 16.11
C ILE A 514 28.60 -20.93 17.56
N ASN A 515 29.28 -22.05 17.85
CA ASN A 515 29.43 -22.57 19.22
C ASN A 515 30.45 -21.80 20.07
N GLU A 516 31.31 -20.97 19.46
CA GLU A 516 32.32 -20.16 20.15
C GLU A 516 31.85 -18.72 20.37
N ILE A 517 31.04 -18.19 19.45
CA ILE A 517 30.31 -16.92 19.59
C ILE A 517 28.91 -17.05 18.98
N ASP A 518 27.89 -17.03 19.83
CA ASP A 518 26.49 -16.97 19.39
C ASP A 518 25.99 -15.54 19.48
N GLU A 519 26.12 -14.83 18.36
CA GLU A 519 25.75 -13.42 18.20
C GLU A 519 24.47 -13.27 17.36
N THR A 520 23.73 -14.36 17.17
CA THR A 520 22.57 -14.45 16.28
C THR A 520 21.53 -13.39 16.63
N ASP A 521 21.21 -13.23 17.92
CA ASP A 521 20.22 -12.25 18.38
C ASP A 521 20.69 -10.80 18.19
N ARG A 522 21.95 -10.51 18.51
CA ARG A 522 22.55 -9.16 18.37
C ARG A 522 22.58 -8.74 16.89
N LEU A 523 23.02 -9.63 16.02
CA LEU A 523 23.05 -9.41 14.57
C LEU A 523 21.64 -9.30 13.99
N SER A 524 20.70 -10.15 14.40
CA SER A 524 19.30 -10.08 13.95
C SER A 524 18.64 -8.75 14.33
N GLN A 525 18.87 -8.25 15.55
CA GLN A 525 18.37 -6.94 15.97
C GLN A 525 18.98 -5.79 15.17
N ALA A 526 20.29 -5.85 14.88
CA ALA A 526 20.96 -4.85 14.05
C ALA A 526 20.44 -4.86 12.61
N TRP A 527 20.26 -6.05 12.02
CA TRP A 527 19.65 -6.19 10.71
C TRP A 527 18.23 -5.66 10.67
N ARG A 528 17.34 -6.06 11.60
CA ARG A 528 15.95 -5.56 11.61
C ARG A 528 15.85 -4.03 11.60
N ARG A 529 16.78 -3.32 12.25
CA ARG A 529 16.85 -1.85 12.22
C ARG A 529 17.29 -1.32 10.84
N VAL A 530 18.30 -1.93 10.22
CA VAL A 530 18.70 -1.59 8.85
C VAL A 530 17.55 -1.88 7.88
N LEU A 531 16.94 -3.05 7.97
CA LEU A 531 15.81 -3.47 7.12
C LEU A 531 14.59 -2.57 7.28
N PHE A 532 14.26 -2.14 8.51
CA PHE A 532 13.18 -1.18 8.75
C PHE A 532 13.43 0.13 7.99
N ASN A 533 14.67 0.61 8.05
CA ASN A 533 15.12 1.80 7.33
C ASN A 533 15.25 1.64 5.82
N GLN A 534 15.06 0.42 5.30
CA GLN A 534 14.95 0.13 3.88
C GLN A 534 13.52 0.21 3.36
N PHE A 535 12.53 0.52 4.22
CA PHE A 535 11.18 0.84 3.79
C PHE A 535 11.20 1.84 2.63
N HIS A 536 10.33 1.65 1.64
CA HIS A 536 10.46 2.33 0.35
C HIS A 536 10.47 3.86 0.50
N ASP A 537 9.67 4.47 1.37
CA ASP A 537 9.73 5.94 1.58
C ASP A 537 10.92 6.45 2.40
N ILE A 538 11.47 5.63 3.29
CA ILE A 538 12.60 6.03 4.14
C ILE A 538 13.88 6.04 3.29
N LEU A 539 14.20 4.91 2.63
CA LEU A 539 15.46 4.78 1.90
C LEU A 539 15.48 5.61 0.63
N CYS A 540 14.35 5.72 -0.05
CA CYS A 540 14.25 6.52 -1.27
C CYS A 540 14.33 8.04 -0.95
N GLY A 541 14.10 8.45 0.29
CA GLY A 541 14.30 9.83 0.70
C GLY A 541 13.07 10.73 0.48
N SER A 542 11.86 10.18 0.59
CA SER A 542 10.57 10.89 0.48
C SER A 542 9.89 11.16 1.83
N SER A 543 10.51 10.77 2.94
CA SER A 543 9.95 10.91 4.30
C SER A 543 10.24 12.26 4.97
N VAL A 544 9.58 12.53 6.10
CA VAL A 544 9.85 13.68 6.99
C VAL A 544 11.24 13.63 7.64
N HIS A 545 11.69 14.78 8.17
CA HIS A 545 13.04 14.93 8.72
C HIS A 545 13.36 13.94 9.85
N GLU A 546 12.38 13.72 10.72
CA GLU A 546 12.43 12.88 11.91
C GLU A 546 12.78 11.42 11.55
N ALA A 547 12.27 10.93 10.41
CA ALA A 547 12.60 9.59 9.92
C ALA A 547 14.11 9.44 9.64
N TYR A 548 14.80 10.48 9.19
CA TYR A 548 16.24 10.43 8.95
C TYR A 548 17.08 10.59 10.22
N GLU A 549 16.55 11.26 11.25
CA GLU A 549 17.19 11.26 12.57
C GLU A 549 17.14 9.87 13.21
N GLU A 550 16.00 9.17 13.09
CA GLU A 550 15.84 7.77 13.49
C GLU A 550 16.76 6.85 12.68
N ASN A 551 16.77 7.01 11.35
CA ASN A 551 17.67 6.30 10.44
C ASN A 551 19.14 6.43 10.88
N ALA A 552 19.62 7.65 11.14
CA ALA A 552 20.99 7.87 11.54
C ALA A 552 21.34 7.15 12.87
N ARG A 553 20.41 7.14 13.84
CA ARG A 553 20.57 6.43 15.12
C ARG A 553 20.63 4.91 14.92
N ASP A 554 19.76 4.37 14.09
CA ASP A 554 19.69 2.93 13.83
C ASP A 554 20.89 2.42 13.02
N ILE A 555 21.35 3.20 12.04
CA ILE A 555 22.58 2.91 11.31
C ILE A 555 23.77 2.93 12.28
N ALA A 556 23.89 3.92 13.17
CA ALA A 556 24.97 3.96 14.16
C ALA A 556 24.96 2.72 15.08
N PHE A 557 23.77 2.33 15.58
CA PHE A 557 23.62 1.11 16.37
C PHE A 557 24.06 -0.13 15.60
N ALA A 558 23.65 -0.27 14.34
CA ALA A 558 24.03 -1.40 13.51
C ALA A 558 25.55 -1.45 13.25
N GLU A 559 26.18 -0.30 13.02
CA GLU A 559 27.65 -0.23 12.87
C GLU A 559 28.37 -0.62 14.17
N ASP A 560 27.88 -0.19 15.33
CA ASP A 560 28.46 -0.54 16.63
C ASP A 560 28.36 -2.04 16.92
N VAL A 561 27.19 -2.65 16.67
CA VAL A 561 27.01 -4.11 16.80
C VAL A 561 27.94 -4.85 15.86
N ALA A 562 27.99 -4.45 14.58
CA ALA A 562 28.85 -5.10 13.59
C ALA A 562 30.34 -5.03 13.99
N ASN A 563 30.79 -3.89 14.49
CA ASN A 563 32.18 -3.70 14.93
C ASN A 563 32.51 -4.56 16.15
N ALA A 564 31.61 -4.63 17.13
CA ALA A 564 31.79 -5.45 18.32
C ALA A 564 31.86 -6.95 17.97
N VAL A 565 30.87 -7.45 17.22
CA VAL A 565 30.84 -8.86 16.78
C VAL A 565 32.06 -9.21 15.93
N SER A 566 32.46 -8.32 15.02
CA SER A 566 33.67 -8.52 14.21
C SER A 566 34.93 -8.62 15.07
N ALA A 567 35.08 -7.78 16.09
CA ALA A 567 36.23 -7.79 16.98
C ALA A 567 36.28 -9.07 17.84
N GLU A 568 35.14 -9.49 18.38
CA GLU A 568 34.99 -10.72 19.15
C GLU A 568 35.32 -11.96 18.29
N ALA A 569 34.76 -12.03 17.08
CA ALA A 569 35.03 -13.09 16.12
C ALA A 569 36.51 -13.16 15.72
N LEU A 570 37.13 -12.02 15.43
CA LEU A 570 38.56 -11.97 15.10
C LEU A 570 39.44 -12.42 16.27
N ALA A 571 39.09 -12.10 17.51
CA ALA A 571 39.82 -12.57 18.69
C ALA A 571 39.79 -14.10 18.81
N VAL A 572 38.63 -14.72 18.56
CA VAL A 572 38.48 -16.19 18.52
C VAL A 572 39.33 -16.81 17.42
N ILE A 573 39.22 -16.27 16.20
CA ILE A 573 39.99 -16.75 15.03
C ILE A 573 41.49 -16.64 15.29
N GLU A 574 41.96 -15.51 15.84
CA GLU A 574 43.36 -15.30 16.18
C GLU A 574 43.83 -16.28 17.26
N ALA A 575 43.04 -16.50 18.31
CA ALA A 575 43.36 -17.47 19.36
C ALA A 575 43.46 -18.90 18.80
N ARG A 576 42.57 -19.29 17.86
CA ARG A 576 42.63 -20.60 17.18
C ARG A 576 43.86 -20.73 16.29
N ALA A 577 44.19 -19.69 15.55
CA ALA A 577 45.39 -19.64 14.70
C ALA A 577 46.66 -19.78 15.55
N ARG A 578 46.77 -19.05 16.67
CA ARG A 578 47.89 -19.14 17.61
C ARG A 578 48.02 -20.54 18.24
N ARG A 579 46.90 -21.16 18.66
CA ARG A 579 46.90 -22.54 19.18
C ARG A 579 47.36 -23.55 18.13
N SER A 580 46.85 -23.44 16.91
CA SER A 580 47.20 -24.32 15.79
C SER A 580 48.68 -24.18 15.41
N TRP A 581 49.18 -22.94 15.35
CA TRP A 581 50.59 -22.67 15.09
C TRP A 581 51.50 -23.21 16.20
N ALA A 582 51.16 -22.97 17.48
CA ALA A 582 51.90 -23.50 18.61
C ALA A 582 51.90 -25.03 18.66
N ALA A 583 50.81 -25.69 18.23
CA ALA A 583 50.75 -27.14 18.09
C ALA A 583 51.66 -27.65 16.97
N ARG A 584 51.70 -26.96 15.81
CA ARG A 584 52.63 -27.28 14.71
C ARG A 584 54.09 -27.16 15.13
N ILE A 585 54.47 -26.09 15.85
CA ILE A 585 55.83 -25.93 16.40
C ILE A 585 56.18 -27.06 17.37
N ARG A 586 55.24 -27.47 18.24
CA ARG A 586 55.45 -28.58 19.18
C ARG A 586 55.55 -29.94 18.48
N ALA A 587 54.87 -30.13 17.36
CA ALA A 587 54.93 -31.36 16.57
C ALA A 587 56.14 -31.41 15.62
N ALA A 588 56.77 -30.27 15.30
CA ALA A 588 57.91 -30.22 14.39
C ALA A 588 59.17 -30.89 14.98
N PRO A 589 59.95 -31.65 14.17
CA PRO A 589 61.25 -32.20 14.55
C PRO A 589 62.20 -31.11 15.07
N ILE A 590 63.10 -31.47 16.01
CA ILE A 590 63.97 -30.51 16.73
C ILE A 590 64.79 -29.61 15.79
N HIS A 591 65.19 -30.10 14.61
CA HIS A 591 65.99 -29.34 13.63
C HIS A 591 65.20 -28.26 12.88
N GLU A 592 63.85 -28.33 12.83
CA GLU A 592 63.00 -27.33 12.18
C GLU A 592 62.52 -26.23 13.15
N ARG A 593 62.54 -26.49 14.46
CA ARG A 593 62.08 -25.52 15.49
C ARG A 593 62.93 -24.23 15.55
N VAL A 594 64.18 -24.28 15.06
CA VAL A 594 65.13 -23.14 15.10
C VAL A 594 64.89 -22.15 13.96
N LEU A 595 64.28 -22.57 12.85
CA LEU A 595 64.03 -21.70 11.68
C LEU A 595 62.77 -20.85 11.84
N ASP A 596 61.71 -21.36 12.46
CA ASP A 596 60.43 -20.64 12.60
C ASP A 596 60.38 -19.61 13.75
N ALA A 597 61.24 -19.74 14.77
CA ALA A 597 61.26 -18.81 15.91
C ALA A 597 61.69 -17.37 15.55
N ARG A 598 62.34 -17.18 14.38
CA ARG A 598 62.79 -15.85 13.90
C ARG A 598 61.71 -15.04 13.16
N ALA A 599 60.53 -15.62 12.91
CA ALA A 599 59.41 -14.93 12.25
C ALA A 599 58.49 -14.17 13.23
N VAL A 600 58.78 -14.20 14.53
CA VAL A 600 57.96 -13.59 15.59
C VAL A 600 58.35 -12.12 15.79
N ASP A 601 57.87 -11.24 14.92
CA ASP A 601 57.61 -9.83 15.27
C ASP A 601 56.41 -9.30 14.47
N LEU A 602 55.21 -9.51 15.02
CA LEU A 602 53.95 -9.00 14.46
C LEU A 602 53.57 -7.60 15.01
N ARG A 603 54.54 -6.80 15.49
CA ARG A 603 54.27 -5.42 15.93
C ARG A 603 55.17 -4.42 15.23
N ARG A 604 54.84 -4.05 13.98
CA ARG A 604 55.07 -2.71 13.38
C ARG A 604 54.50 -2.63 11.95
N PRO A 605 53.64 -1.66 11.61
CA PRO A 605 53.40 -1.34 10.21
C PRO A 605 54.64 -0.61 9.67
N ARG A 606 55.36 -1.24 8.74
CA ARG A 606 56.36 -0.52 7.92
C ARG A 606 55.62 0.29 6.86
N ILE A 607 55.35 1.56 7.17
CA ILE A 607 55.04 2.57 6.15
C ILE A 607 56.30 2.72 5.29
N ARG A 608 56.24 2.26 4.04
CA ARG A 608 57.19 2.68 2.99
C ARG A 608 56.43 3.56 2.02
N GLY A 609 56.75 4.86 2.05
CA GLY A 609 56.30 5.81 1.04
C GLY A 609 56.85 5.44 -0.33
N ALA A 610 55.97 5.41 -1.31
CA ALA A 610 56.33 5.48 -2.72
C ALA A 610 55.64 6.73 -3.29
N SER A 611 56.44 7.77 -3.50
CA SER A 611 56.09 8.95 -4.26
C SER A 611 55.88 8.56 -5.73
N ALA A 612 54.63 8.45 -6.16
CA ALA A 612 54.27 8.44 -7.58
C ALA A 612 53.91 9.87 -7.99
N GLY A 613 54.82 10.52 -8.71
CA GLY A 613 54.59 11.84 -9.28
C GLY A 613 53.51 11.80 -10.35
N ILE A 614 52.36 12.42 -10.07
CA ILE A 614 51.34 12.71 -11.07
C ILE A 614 51.60 14.13 -11.59
N ARG A 615 52.02 14.23 -12.85
CA ARG A 615 52.13 15.51 -13.57
C ARG A 615 50.71 15.99 -13.90
N HIS A 616 50.30 17.10 -13.31
CA HIS A 616 49.14 17.88 -13.76
C HIS A 616 49.37 18.41 -15.18
N ARG A 617 48.55 18.00 -16.15
CA ARG A 617 48.32 18.77 -17.38
C ARG A 617 47.26 19.84 -17.07
N ARG A 618 47.69 21.10 -17.08
CA ARG A 618 46.81 22.27 -17.17
C ARG A 618 46.17 22.30 -18.55
N LEU A 619 44.84 22.32 -18.62
CA LEU A 619 44.11 22.79 -19.79
C LEU A 619 43.85 24.29 -19.59
N HIS A 620 44.62 25.11 -20.30
CA HIS A 620 44.26 26.50 -20.56
C HIS A 620 43.23 26.53 -21.68
N GLY A 621 42.15 27.27 -21.47
CA GLY A 621 41.20 27.61 -22.52
C GLY A 621 41.84 28.48 -23.60
N ALA A 622 41.33 28.35 -24.82
CA ALA A 622 41.44 29.34 -25.87
C ALA A 622 40.04 29.55 -26.45
N ARG A 623 39.67 30.83 -26.51
CA ARG A 623 38.53 31.37 -27.25
C ARG A 623 38.73 31.11 -28.75
N GLY A 624 37.62 30.89 -29.44
CA GLY A 624 37.48 30.83 -30.88
C GLY A 624 36.01 30.61 -31.19
#